data_AF-A0A915Y0J6-F1
#
_entry.id   AF-A0A915Y0J6-F1
#
_cell.length_a   1.000
_cell.length_b   1.000
_cell.length_c   1.000
_cell.angle_alpha   90.00
_cell.angle_beta   90.00
_cell.angle_gamma   90.00
#
_symmetry.space_group_name_H-M   'P 1'
#
loop_
_entity.id
_entity.type
_entity.pdbx_description
1 polymer ?
#
loop_
_entity_poly.entity_id
_entity_poly.type
_entity_poly.pdbx_seq_one_letter_code
_entity_poly.pdbx_strand_id
1 'polypeptide(L)'
;MTSNHSNQLQKIFIVQESIQDIHPFLESLFPIAIVEDDHFLIYDTEPNDRRYTFIRKAATPMPIPQGVRAAFQLASYDNRMACVVTGDVFDEPDGYVTIFHEFIHCQQAEICEQKLKQQLSVARQAQAVNDYMWEINHPFPYAVPEFVRPYQSFLHAHTLSEIESIREQLRGVLKQDDYEYMVWQEWKEGFARFIENRIRRRLGLPENHGGGEQPFSRVVFYEGGARYIEKLSMQEPELTVQIEKLFDRMFAGRAGQ
;
A
#
# COMPACT_ATOMS: atom_id res chain seq x y z
N MET A 1 -5.97 4.83 -32.09
CA MET A 1 -5.25 6.10 -31.89
C MET A 1 -4.33 5.86 -30.71
N THR A 2 -3.03 6.10 -30.80
CA THR A 2 -2.17 6.00 -29.61
C THR A 2 -2.52 7.15 -28.68
N SER A 3 -3.13 6.85 -27.54
CA SER A 3 -3.42 7.84 -26.50
C SER A 3 -2.11 8.48 -26.06
N ASN A 4 -2.00 9.79 -26.20
CA ASN A 4 -0.82 10.52 -25.74
C ASN A 4 -1.07 10.96 -24.28
N HIS A 5 -0.64 10.13 -23.34
CA HIS A 5 -0.74 10.40 -21.89
C HIS A 5 0.34 11.37 -21.38
N SER A 6 1.19 11.91 -22.25
CA SER A 6 2.37 12.69 -21.85
C SER A 6 1.99 13.89 -20.97
N ASN A 7 0.89 14.59 -21.28
CA ASN A 7 0.46 15.76 -20.50
C ASN A 7 -0.07 15.37 -19.12
N GLN A 8 -0.85 14.30 -19.04
CA GLN A 8 -1.39 13.77 -17.79
C GLN A 8 -0.26 13.30 -16.87
N LEU A 9 0.74 12.61 -17.41
CA LEU A 9 1.91 12.17 -16.67
C LEU A 9 2.77 13.35 -16.17
N GLN A 10 2.87 14.45 -16.92
CA GLN A 10 3.60 15.62 -16.42
C GLN A 10 2.93 16.29 -15.21
N LYS A 11 1.61 16.15 -15.04
CA LYS A 11 0.91 16.68 -13.86
C LYS A 11 1.36 15.99 -12.55
N ILE A 12 1.97 14.81 -12.62
CA ILE A 12 2.53 14.12 -11.44
C ILE A 12 3.57 15.01 -10.75
N PHE A 13 4.43 15.70 -11.50
CA PHE A 13 5.44 16.61 -10.94
C PHE A 13 4.81 17.82 -10.24
N ILE A 14 3.70 18.34 -10.77
CA ILE A 14 2.95 19.44 -10.16
C ILE A 14 2.36 18.99 -8.81
N VAL A 15 1.75 17.81 -8.79
CA VAL A 15 1.22 17.24 -7.55
C VAL A 15 2.36 16.96 -6.57
N GLN A 16 3.44 16.32 -7.02
CA GLN A 16 4.63 16.00 -6.22
C GLN A 16 5.20 17.24 -5.52
N GLU A 17 5.37 18.36 -6.24
CA GLU A 17 5.88 19.62 -5.67
C GLU A 17 5.04 20.11 -4.48
N SER A 18 3.73 19.86 -4.50
CA SER A 18 2.81 20.27 -3.44
C SER A 18 2.76 19.32 -2.24
N ILE A 19 3.33 18.12 -2.34
CA ILE A 19 3.22 17.05 -1.34
C ILE A 19 4.55 16.43 -0.90
N GLN A 20 5.66 16.69 -1.60
CA GLN A 20 6.96 16.06 -1.32
C GLN A 20 7.46 16.29 0.11
N ASP A 21 7.07 17.41 0.74
CA ASP A 21 7.40 17.74 2.13
C ASP A 21 6.61 16.96 3.18
N ILE A 22 5.57 16.20 2.77
CA ILE A 22 4.75 15.39 3.68
C ILE A 22 5.55 14.18 4.21
N HIS A 23 6.34 13.55 3.34
CA HIS A 23 7.14 12.37 3.68
C HIS A 23 8.29 12.19 2.67
N PRO A 24 9.51 11.82 3.10
CA PRO A 24 10.67 11.66 2.20
C PRO A 24 10.44 10.69 1.04
N PHE A 25 9.56 9.72 1.24
CA PHE A 25 9.19 8.74 0.23
C PHE A 25 8.50 9.34 -1.00
N LEU A 26 7.86 10.51 -0.85
CA LEU A 26 7.19 11.18 -1.97
C LEU A 26 8.16 11.89 -2.91
N GLU A 27 9.46 11.94 -2.58
CA GLU A 27 10.50 12.42 -3.50
C GLU A 27 10.84 11.39 -4.58
N SER A 28 10.61 10.10 -4.31
CA SER A 28 10.90 9.04 -5.28
C SER A 28 9.79 8.94 -6.31
N LEU A 29 10.19 8.76 -7.57
CA LEU A 29 9.31 8.47 -8.69
C LEU A 29 9.61 7.09 -9.23
N PHE A 30 8.57 6.44 -9.75
CA PHE A 30 8.66 5.10 -10.32
C PHE A 30 8.19 5.09 -11.76
N PRO A 31 8.60 4.08 -12.55
CA PRO A 31 8.00 3.81 -13.84
C PRO A 31 6.47 3.70 -13.73
N ILE A 32 5.77 4.20 -14.74
CA ILE A 32 4.32 4.05 -14.87
C ILE A 32 4.02 3.25 -16.13
N ALA A 33 3.29 2.16 -15.99
CA ALA A 33 2.75 1.40 -17.10
C ALA A 33 1.25 1.64 -17.22
N ILE A 34 0.85 2.26 -18.32
CA ILE A 34 -0.56 2.46 -18.65
C ILE A 34 -1.04 1.26 -19.47
N VAL A 35 -2.08 0.60 -19.00
CA VAL A 35 -2.68 -0.56 -19.68
C VAL A 35 -3.66 -0.07 -20.74
N GLU A 36 -3.39 -0.42 -22.00
CA GLU A 36 -4.27 -0.18 -23.15
C GLU A 36 -4.24 -1.38 -24.11
N ASP A 37 -5.41 -1.88 -24.51
CA ASP A 37 -5.56 -2.95 -25.51
C ASP A 37 -4.61 -4.14 -25.28
N ASP A 38 -4.60 -4.71 -24.07
CA ASP A 38 -3.70 -5.81 -23.64
C ASP A 38 -2.20 -5.50 -23.71
N HIS A 39 -1.81 -4.21 -23.71
CA HIS A 39 -0.42 -3.78 -23.68
C HIS A 39 -0.14 -2.83 -22.52
N PHE A 40 1.08 -2.90 -22.00
CA PHE A 40 1.68 -1.85 -21.20
C PHE A 40 2.32 -0.79 -22.10
N LEU A 41 1.91 0.46 -21.94
CA LEU A 41 2.63 1.64 -22.39
C LEU A 41 3.49 2.11 -21.22
N ILE A 42 4.80 1.85 -21.30
CA ILE A 42 5.73 2.08 -20.19
C ILE A 42 6.36 3.46 -20.33
N TYR A 43 6.23 4.26 -19.28
CA TYR A 43 6.83 5.57 -19.13
C TYR A 43 7.76 5.58 -17.92
N ASP A 44 8.88 6.29 -18.03
CA ASP A 44 9.81 6.44 -16.91
C ASP A 44 10.48 7.83 -16.93
N THR A 45 11.12 8.17 -15.82
CA THR A 45 11.88 9.41 -15.64
C THR A 45 13.36 9.09 -15.50
N GLU A 46 14.22 9.84 -16.18
CA GLU A 46 15.65 9.78 -15.88
C GLU A 46 15.94 10.43 -14.51
N PRO A 47 16.96 9.97 -13.77
CA PRO A 47 17.39 10.64 -12.55
C PRO A 47 17.72 12.11 -12.84
N ASN A 48 17.00 13.03 -12.19
CA ASN A 48 17.05 14.50 -12.35
C ASN A 48 16.28 15.10 -13.54
N ASP A 49 15.65 14.30 -14.39
CA ASP A 49 14.72 14.84 -15.39
C ASP A 49 13.31 14.93 -14.80
N ARG A 50 12.72 16.13 -14.79
CA ARG A 50 11.34 16.34 -14.36
C ARG A 50 10.36 16.03 -15.49
N ARG A 51 10.56 14.88 -16.13
CA ARG A 51 9.76 14.46 -17.27
C ARG A 51 9.61 12.96 -17.36
N TYR A 52 8.34 12.52 -17.41
CA TYR A 52 8.02 11.18 -17.88
C TYR A 52 8.16 11.09 -19.39
N THR A 53 8.92 10.12 -19.86
CA THR A 53 9.13 9.83 -21.28
C THR A 53 8.64 8.44 -21.62
N PHE A 54 8.10 8.27 -22.83
CA PHE A 54 7.71 6.95 -23.31
C PHE A 54 8.95 6.11 -23.59
N ILE A 55 9.02 4.94 -22.94
CA ILE A 55 10.15 4.02 -23.09
C ILE A 55 9.83 2.96 -24.14
N ARG A 56 8.71 2.25 -23.98
CA ARG A 56 8.32 1.15 -24.87
C ARG A 56 6.87 0.72 -24.67
N LYS A 57 6.37 -0.01 -25.67
CA LYS A 57 5.14 -0.80 -25.59
C LYS A 57 5.50 -2.28 -25.37
N ALA A 58 4.80 -2.98 -24.49
CA ALA A 58 4.97 -4.41 -24.25
C ALA A 58 3.61 -5.09 -24.10
N ALA A 59 3.48 -6.35 -24.50
CA ALA A 59 2.27 -7.12 -24.24
C ALA A 59 2.12 -7.39 -22.73
N THR A 60 0.89 -7.37 -22.24
CA THR A 60 0.58 -7.84 -20.89
C THR A 60 0.75 -9.36 -20.81
N PRO A 61 1.22 -9.92 -19.69
CA PRO A 61 1.40 -11.37 -19.53
C PRO A 61 0.06 -12.11 -19.40
N MET A 62 -1.00 -11.39 -19.03
CA MET A 62 -2.37 -11.87 -18.86
C MET A 62 -3.33 -10.68 -19.01
N PRO A 63 -4.62 -10.91 -19.26
CA PRO A 63 -5.61 -9.84 -19.29
C PRO A 63 -5.60 -9.05 -17.98
N ILE A 64 -5.42 -7.73 -18.09
CA ILE A 64 -5.46 -6.82 -16.95
C ILE A 64 -6.82 -6.11 -16.95
N PRO A 65 -7.58 -6.15 -15.85
CA PRO A 65 -8.93 -5.57 -15.81
C PRO A 65 -8.90 -4.04 -15.92
N GLN A 66 -9.98 -3.49 -16.48
CA GLN A 66 -10.21 -2.05 -16.47
C GLN A 66 -10.28 -1.54 -15.02
N GLY A 67 -9.70 -0.37 -14.76
CA GLY A 67 -9.66 0.23 -13.43
C GLY A 67 -8.51 -0.28 -12.55
N VAL A 68 -7.54 -1.03 -13.10
CA VAL A 68 -6.38 -1.50 -12.33
C VAL A 68 -5.63 -0.33 -11.71
N ARG A 69 -5.24 -0.48 -10.44
CA ARG A 69 -4.33 0.39 -9.69
C ARG A 69 -3.49 -0.57 -8.85
N ALA A 70 -2.24 -0.76 -9.24
CA ALA A 70 -1.38 -1.75 -8.61
C ALA A 70 0.09 -1.40 -8.79
N ALA A 71 0.95 -1.93 -7.92
CA ALA A 71 2.40 -1.88 -8.05
C ALA A 71 2.96 -3.29 -8.20
N PHE A 72 3.68 -3.56 -9.28
CA PHE A 72 4.38 -4.84 -9.47
C PHE A 72 5.56 -4.74 -10.43
N GLN A 73 6.42 -5.76 -10.41
CA GLN A 73 7.60 -5.84 -11.26
C GLN A 73 7.20 -6.13 -12.72
N LEU A 74 7.77 -5.36 -13.66
CA LEU A 74 7.56 -5.58 -15.08
C LEU A 74 8.72 -6.38 -15.67
N ALA A 75 8.50 -7.67 -15.96
CA ALA A 75 9.49 -8.51 -16.64
C ALA A 75 9.92 -7.95 -18.00
N SER A 76 9.01 -7.25 -18.68
CA SER A 76 9.31 -6.54 -19.93
C SER A 76 10.16 -5.28 -19.74
N TYR A 77 10.50 -4.90 -18.50
CA TYR A 77 11.30 -3.73 -18.18
C TYR A 77 12.26 -4.05 -17.04
N ASP A 78 13.11 -5.05 -17.26
CA ASP A 78 14.19 -5.47 -16.38
C ASP A 78 13.77 -5.82 -14.95
N ASN A 79 12.52 -6.28 -14.78
CA ASN A 79 11.88 -6.56 -13.49
C ASN A 79 11.84 -5.35 -12.54
N ARG A 80 11.89 -4.13 -13.09
CA ARG A 80 11.72 -2.92 -12.28
C ARG A 80 10.30 -2.82 -11.74
N MET A 81 10.17 -2.35 -10.50
CA MET A 81 8.89 -2.00 -9.92
C MET A 81 8.26 -0.87 -10.72
N ALA A 82 6.95 -0.97 -10.98
CA ALA A 82 6.20 0.05 -11.68
C ALA A 82 4.81 0.21 -11.09
N CYS A 83 4.29 1.43 -11.15
CA CYS A 83 2.88 1.73 -10.95
C CYS A 83 2.12 1.36 -12.24
N VAL A 84 1.15 0.47 -12.12
CA VAL A 84 0.38 -0.10 -13.23
C VAL A 84 -1.07 0.38 -13.10
N VAL A 85 -1.52 1.10 -14.11
CA VAL A 85 -2.81 1.81 -14.11
C VAL A 85 -3.50 1.71 -15.45
N THR A 86 -4.82 1.86 -15.48
CA THR A 86 -5.56 2.18 -16.71
C THR A 86 -5.72 3.70 -16.85
N GLY A 87 -5.96 4.18 -18.06
CA GLY A 87 -5.99 5.62 -18.38
C GLY A 87 -7.01 6.45 -17.58
N ASP A 88 -8.07 5.83 -17.08
CA ASP A 88 -9.09 6.47 -16.22
C ASP A 88 -8.53 6.97 -14.88
N VAL A 89 -7.29 6.62 -14.52
CA VAL A 89 -6.61 7.22 -13.35
C VAL A 89 -6.39 8.73 -13.50
N PHE A 90 -6.47 9.26 -14.73
CA PHE A 90 -6.26 10.68 -14.97
C PHE A 90 -7.56 11.48 -15.11
N ASP A 91 -8.72 10.81 -15.00
CA ASP A 91 -10.03 11.45 -15.20
C ASP A 91 -10.35 12.42 -14.04
N GLU A 92 -9.88 12.12 -12.84
CA GLU A 92 -10.17 12.88 -11.62
C GLU A 92 -8.89 13.19 -10.81
N PRO A 93 -8.86 14.27 -10.01
CA PRO A 93 -7.67 14.66 -9.23
C PRO A 93 -7.20 13.62 -8.22
N ASP A 94 -8.12 12.83 -7.67
CA ASP A 94 -7.84 11.75 -6.72
C ASP A 94 -7.07 10.59 -7.34
N GLY A 95 -7.14 10.39 -8.65
CA GLY A 95 -6.34 9.38 -9.32
C GLY A 95 -4.83 9.65 -9.26
N TYR A 96 -4.40 10.92 -9.17
CA TYR A 96 -2.99 11.24 -8.88
C TYR A 96 -2.57 10.81 -7.48
N VAL A 97 -3.47 10.93 -6.50
CA VAL A 97 -3.23 10.43 -5.14
C VAL A 97 -3.05 8.91 -5.18
N THR A 98 -3.86 8.20 -5.96
CA THR A 98 -3.71 6.76 -6.17
C THR A 98 -2.36 6.40 -6.81
N ILE A 99 -1.84 7.19 -7.76
CA ILE A 99 -0.50 6.96 -8.31
C ILE A 99 0.58 7.01 -7.20
N PHE A 100 0.51 8.02 -6.32
CA PHE A 100 1.45 8.11 -5.19
C PHE A 100 1.25 6.99 -4.17
N HIS A 101 0.03 6.49 -3.96
CA HIS A 101 -0.22 5.29 -3.17
C HIS A 101 0.54 4.08 -3.73
N GLU A 102 0.46 3.85 -5.05
CA GLU A 102 1.22 2.76 -5.69
C GLU A 102 2.74 2.99 -5.66
N PHE A 103 3.21 4.23 -5.65
CA PHE A 103 4.63 4.53 -5.46
C PHE A 103 5.12 4.11 -4.07
N ILE A 104 4.28 4.24 -3.03
CA ILE A 104 4.61 3.70 -1.70
C ILE A 104 4.79 2.18 -1.75
N HIS A 105 3.94 1.46 -2.48
CA HIS A 105 4.12 0.02 -2.67
C HIS A 105 5.39 -0.32 -3.46
N CYS A 106 5.74 0.47 -4.48
CA CYS A 106 7.01 0.30 -5.19
C CYS A 106 8.21 0.44 -4.25
N GLN A 107 8.19 1.42 -3.33
CA GLN A 107 9.24 1.58 -2.33
C GLN A 107 9.28 0.46 -1.31
N GLN A 108 8.13 0.03 -0.79
CA GLN A 108 8.06 -1.11 0.12
C GLN A 108 8.73 -2.33 -0.51
N ALA A 109 8.42 -2.61 -1.79
CA ALA A 109 9.02 -3.69 -2.55
C ALA A 109 10.54 -3.58 -2.69
N GLU A 110 11.05 -2.39 -3.03
CA GLU A 110 12.49 -2.15 -3.21
C GLU A 110 13.28 -2.16 -1.89
N ILE A 111 12.68 -1.71 -0.78
CA ILE A 111 13.36 -1.56 0.51
C ILE A 111 13.39 -2.88 1.29
N CYS A 112 12.22 -3.52 1.51
CA CYS A 112 12.16 -4.63 2.47
C CYS A 112 11.03 -5.67 2.29
N GLU A 113 10.08 -5.50 1.37
CA GLU A 113 8.88 -6.37 1.28
C GLU A 113 9.24 -7.85 1.22
N GLN A 114 10.17 -8.24 0.33
CA GLN A 114 10.57 -9.63 0.17
C GLN A 114 11.29 -10.20 1.40
N LYS A 115 12.14 -9.37 2.03
CA LYS A 115 12.85 -9.75 3.26
C LYS A 115 11.86 -9.99 4.40
N LEU A 116 10.82 -9.16 4.53
CA LEU A 116 9.77 -9.33 5.54
C LEU A 116 8.90 -10.55 5.25
N LYS A 117 8.48 -10.76 3.99
CA LYS A 117 7.72 -11.97 3.58
C LYS A 117 8.44 -13.26 3.96
N GLN A 118 9.76 -13.33 3.79
CA GLN A 118 10.55 -14.51 4.16
C GLN A 118 10.52 -14.83 5.66
N GLN A 119 10.16 -13.87 6.51
CA GLN A 119 10.05 -14.05 7.97
C GLN A 119 8.66 -14.56 8.39
N LEU A 120 7.63 -14.37 7.56
CA LEU A 120 6.26 -14.79 7.84
C LEU A 120 6.03 -16.27 7.50
N SER A 121 5.47 -17.02 8.44
CA SER A 121 5.00 -18.39 8.22
C SER A 121 3.96 -18.45 7.10
N VAL A 122 2.96 -17.57 7.15
CA VAL A 122 1.87 -17.54 6.14
C VAL A 122 2.40 -17.35 4.72
N ALA A 123 3.36 -16.44 4.52
CA ALA A 123 3.95 -16.17 3.22
C ALA A 123 4.86 -17.33 2.74
N ARG A 124 5.65 -17.94 3.63
CA ARG A 124 6.48 -19.10 3.29
C ARG A 124 5.63 -20.32 2.92
N GLN A 125 4.52 -20.55 3.62
CA GLN A 125 3.58 -21.62 3.30
C GLN A 125 2.94 -21.41 1.93
N ALA A 126 2.48 -20.19 1.64
CA ALA A 126 1.94 -19.83 0.33
C ALA A 126 2.98 -20.03 -0.79
N GLN A 127 4.22 -19.59 -0.58
CA GLN A 127 5.31 -19.79 -1.53
C GLN A 127 5.58 -21.28 -1.81
N ALA A 128 5.54 -22.14 -0.79
CA ALA A 128 5.78 -23.58 -0.94
C ALA A 128 4.75 -24.27 -1.85
N VAL A 129 3.55 -23.70 -2.01
CA VAL A 129 2.49 -24.21 -2.88
C VAL A 129 2.24 -23.34 -4.12
N ASN A 130 3.11 -22.36 -4.39
CA ASN A 130 2.98 -21.37 -5.48
C ASN A 130 1.67 -20.56 -5.44
N ASP A 131 1.14 -20.31 -4.23
CA ASP A 131 0.01 -19.40 -4.05
C ASP A 131 0.51 -17.95 -4.02
N TYR A 132 0.60 -17.34 -5.20
CA TYR A 132 0.95 -15.92 -5.34
C TYR A 132 -0.19 -14.96 -4.96
N MET A 133 -1.41 -15.49 -4.73
CA MET A 133 -2.61 -14.72 -4.46
C MET A 133 -3.00 -14.72 -2.97
N TRP A 134 -2.15 -15.28 -2.10
CA TRP A 134 -2.43 -15.41 -0.67
C TRP A 134 -2.79 -14.08 0.00
N GLU A 135 -2.17 -12.97 -0.40
CA GLU A 135 -2.48 -11.64 0.16
C GLU A 135 -3.95 -11.23 -0.08
N ILE A 136 -4.56 -11.72 -1.16
CA ILE A 136 -5.92 -11.39 -1.58
C ILE A 136 -6.91 -12.45 -1.10
N ASN A 137 -6.53 -13.73 -1.14
CA ASN A 137 -7.42 -14.88 -0.96
C ASN A 137 -7.24 -15.60 0.38
N HIS A 138 -6.37 -15.12 1.27
CA HIS A 138 -6.20 -15.71 2.61
C HIS A 138 -7.56 -15.83 3.32
N PRO A 139 -7.95 -17.02 3.82
CA PRO A 139 -9.26 -17.27 4.40
C PRO A 139 -9.38 -16.74 5.84
N PHE A 140 -9.19 -15.43 6.01
CA PHE A 140 -9.23 -14.77 7.31
C PHE A 140 -10.65 -14.80 7.93
N PRO A 141 -10.79 -14.96 9.26
CA PRO A 141 -12.08 -15.07 9.95
C PRO A 141 -12.83 -13.73 10.13
N TYR A 142 -13.12 -12.99 9.04
CA TYR A 142 -13.72 -11.64 9.09
C TYR A 142 -15.08 -11.53 9.78
N ALA A 143 -15.84 -12.62 9.88
CA ALA A 143 -17.18 -12.64 10.47
C ALA A 143 -17.22 -13.21 11.90
N VAL A 144 -16.10 -13.70 12.41
CA VAL A 144 -16.04 -14.39 13.70
C VAL A 144 -16.05 -13.35 14.83
N PRO A 145 -16.97 -13.43 15.82
CA PRO A 145 -17.12 -12.41 16.87
C PRO A 145 -15.84 -12.11 17.67
N GLU A 146 -15.00 -13.14 17.86
CA GLU A 146 -13.71 -13.08 18.53
C GLU A 146 -12.73 -12.14 17.81
N PHE A 147 -12.84 -11.98 16.49
CA PHE A 147 -12.12 -10.97 15.73
C PHE A 147 -12.90 -9.65 15.62
N VAL A 148 -14.18 -9.73 15.24
CA VAL A 148 -14.99 -8.55 14.91
C VAL A 148 -15.07 -7.58 16.08
N ARG A 149 -15.32 -8.06 17.30
CA ARG A 149 -15.50 -7.17 18.46
C ARG A 149 -14.19 -6.45 18.84
N PRO A 150 -13.05 -7.14 19.04
CA PRO A 150 -11.81 -6.43 19.33
C PRO A 150 -11.38 -5.52 18.18
N TYR A 151 -11.49 -5.96 16.91
CA TYR A 151 -11.08 -5.11 15.80
C TYR A 151 -11.94 -3.84 15.66
N GLN A 152 -13.25 -3.95 15.90
CA GLN A 152 -14.12 -2.78 15.97
C GLN A 152 -13.71 -1.84 17.11
N SER A 153 -13.36 -2.36 18.29
CA SER A 153 -12.81 -1.53 19.37
C SER A 153 -11.48 -0.88 18.99
N PHE A 154 -10.61 -1.60 18.27
CA PHE A 154 -9.34 -1.06 17.78
C PHE A 154 -9.56 0.12 16.83
N LEU A 155 -10.54 0.05 15.93
CA LEU A 155 -10.92 1.17 15.06
C LEU A 155 -11.43 2.39 15.85
N HIS A 156 -12.01 2.21 17.05
CA HIS A 156 -12.51 3.31 17.87
C HIS A 156 -11.54 3.77 18.96
N ALA A 157 -10.38 3.11 19.11
CA ALA A 157 -9.39 3.46 20.11
C ALA A 157 -8.81 4.87 19.86
N HIS A 158 -8.58 5.60 20.95
CA HIS A 158 -8.12 6.99 20.90
C HIS A 158 -6.64 7.11 21.26
N THR A 159 -6.13 6.17 22.06
CA THR A 159 -4.75 6.16 22.55
C THR A 159 -3.96 4.98 22.01
N LEU A 160 -2.63 5.13 21.97
CA LEU A 160 -1.74 4.05 21.58
C LEU A 160 -1.84 2.85 22.54
N SER A 161 -2.01 3.10 23.85
CA SER A 161 -2.11 2.04 24.85
C SER A 161 -3.39 1.20 24.69
N GLU A 162 -4.52 1.82 24.31
CA GLU A 162 -5.75 1.08 24.01
C GLU A 162 -5.56 0.18 22.79
N ILE A 163 -4.96 0.73 21.73
CA ILE A 163 -4.62 -0.03 20.53
C ILE A 163 -3.75 -1.24 20.89
N GLU A 164 -2.66 -1.03 21.62
CA GLU A 164 -1.73 -2.10 22.00
C GLU A 164 -2.41 -3.20 22.84
N SER A 165 -3.24 -2.81 23.81
CA SER A 165 -4.00 -3.77 24.62
C SER A 165 -4.97 -4.60 23.76
N ILE A 166 -5.64 -3.99 22.79
CA ILE A 166 -6.55 -4.70 21.89
C ILE A 166 -5.78 -5.62 20.95
N ARG A 167 -4.58 -5.23 20.49
CA ARG A 167 -3.71 -6.08 19.67
C ARG A 167 -3.23 -7.32 20.43
N GLU A 168 -2.95 -7.21 21.72
CA GLU A 168 -2.65 -8.36 22.57
C GLU A 168 -3.84 -9.33 22.65
N GLN A 169 -5.06 -8.81 22.77
CA GLN A 169 -6.27 -9.63 22.73
C GLN A 169 -6.43 -10.33 21.37
N LEU A 170 -6.26 -9.59 20.26
CA LEU A 170 -6.31 -10.14 18.90
C LEU A 170 -5.27 -11.26 18.71
N ARG A 171 -4.04 -11.08 19.21
CA ARG A 171 -3.00 -12.11 19.17
C ARG A 171 -3.40 -13.38 19.95
N GLY A 172 -4.14 -13.23 21.04
CA GLY A 172 -4.60 -14.35 21.85
C GLY A 172 -5.75 -15.17 21.24
N VAL A 173 -6.51 -14.58 20.31
CA VAL A 173 -7.69 -15.23 19.69
C VAL A 173 -7.47 -15.68 18.24
N LEU A 174 -6.56 -15.01 17.51
CA LEU A 174 -6.22 -15.36 16.15
C LEU A 174 -5.21 -16.50 16.10
N LYS A 175 -5.29 -17.33 15.06
CA LYS A 175 -4.20 -18.25 14.72
C LYS A 175 -2.96 -17.44 14.34
N GLN A 176 -1.79 -18.04 14.47
CA GLN A 176 -0.53 -17.39 14.12
C GLN A 176 -0.56 -16.82 12.70
N ASP A 177 -0.91 -17.64 11.69
CA ASP A 177 -0.92 -17.20 10.29
C ASP A 177 -1.96 -16.09 10.03
N ASP A 178 -3.08 -16.09 10.75
CA ASP A 178 -4.08 -15.01 10.67
C ASP A 178 -3.55 -13.70 11.29
N TYR A 179 -2.89 -13.78 12.45
CA TYR A 179 -2.27 -12.61 13.06
C TYR A 179 -1.15 -12.05 12.18
N GLU A 180 -0.28 -12.91 11.62
CA GLU A 180 0.76 -12.51 10.67
C GLU A 180 0.15 -11.82 9.43
N TYR A 181 -0.90 -12.40 8.85
CA TYR A 181 -1.61 -11.82 7.71
C TYR A 181 -2.22 -10.46 8.04
N MET A 182 -2.87 -10.32 9.20
CA MET A 182 -3.44 -9.05 9.65
C MET A 182 -2.37 -7.97 9.76
N VAL A 183 -1.27 -8.23 10.48
CA VAL A 183 -0.18 -7.26 10.64
C VAL A 183 0.48 -6.92 9.30
N TRP A 184 0.62 -7.92 8.42
CA TRP A 184 1.14 -7.71 7.07
C TRP A 184 0.30 -6.70 6.27
N GLN A 185 -1.02 -6.90 6.24
CA GLN A 185 -1.94 -6.00 5.54
C GLN A 185 -1.98 -4.60 6.16
N GLU A 186 -1.98 -4.51 7.48
CA GLU A 186 -1.92 -3.23 8.21
C GLU A 186 -0.62 -2.47 7.92
N TRP A 187 0.51 -3.16 7.81
CA TRP A 187 1.78 -2.53 7.46
C TRP A 187 1.82 -2.14 5.98
N LYS A 188 1.50 -3.05 5.07
CA LYS A 188 1.64 -2.81 3.62
C LYS A 188 0.64 -1.77 3.13
N GLU A 189 -0.65 -2.08 3.24
CA GLU A 189 -1.74 -1.27 2.71
C GLU A 189 -2.08 -0.12 3.66
N GLY A 190 -1.96 -0.35 4.97
CA GLY A 190 -2.19 0.71 5.94
C GLY A 190 -1.13 1.80 5.92
N PHE A 191 0.15 1.48 5.64
CA PHE A 191 1.17 2.52 5.46
C PHE A 191 0.94 3.34 4.18
N ALA A 192 0.60 2.68 3.07
CA ALA A 192 0.24 3.37 1.83
C ALA A 192 -0.97 4.28 2.04
N ARG A 193 -2.02 3.80 2.72
CA ARG A 193 -3.21 4.61 3.08
C ARG A 193 -2.90 5.75 4.06
N PHE A 194 -1.99 5.54 5.00
CA PHE A 194 -1.56 6.60 5.92
C PHE A 194 -0.93 7.78 5.17
N ILE A 195 -0.06 7.50 4.20
CA ILE A 195 0.52 8.53 3.33
C ILE A 195 -0.55 9.12 2.40
N GLU A 196 -1.42 8.28 1.82
CA GLU A 196 -2.55 8.69 0.98
C GLU A 196 -3.43 9.73 1.69
N ASN A 197 -3.81 9.48 2.94
CA ASN A 197 -4.67 10.39 3.71
C ASN A 197 -3.96 11.71 4.03
N ARG A 198 -2.64 11.70 4.26
CA ARG A 198 -1.87 12.95 4.40
C ARG A 198 -1.86 13.76 3.10
N ILE A 199 -1.70 13.10 1.95
CA ILE A 199 -1.80 13.73 0.63
C ILE A 199 -3.20 14.30 0.40
N ARG A 200 -4.25 13.50 0.65
CA ARG A 200 -5.66 13.93 0.53
C ARG A 200 -5.94 15.17 1.35
N ARG A 201 -5.53 15.20 2.63
CA ARG A 201 -5.64 16.38 3.49
C ARG A 201 -4.96 17.60 2.89
N ARG A 202 -3.73 17.46 2.39
CA ARG A 202 -2.98 18.57 1.77
C ARG A 202 -3.69 19.13 0.53
N LEU A 203 -4.33 18.26 -0.25
CA LEU A 203 -5.04 18.63 -1.48
C LEU A 203 -6.50 19.03 -1.25
N GLY A 204 -6.97 19.05 0.01
CA GLY A 204 -8.36 19.37 0.34
C GLY A 204 -9.37 18.30 -0.10
N LEU A 205 -8.92 17.06 -0.29
CA LEU A 205 -9.75 15.91 -0.63
C LEU A 205 -10.22 15.18 0.64
N PRO A 206 -11.39 14.53 0.63
CA PRO A 206 -11.80 13.65 1.71
C PRO A 206 -10.80 12.52 1.92
N GLU A 207 -10.51 12.20 3.19
CA GLU A 207 -9.71 11.03 3.57
C GLU A 207 -10.40 9.73 3.16
N ASN A 208 -9.60 8.71 2.88
CA ASN A 208 -10.05 7.37 2.56
C ASN A 208 -10.19 6.54 3.85
N HIS A 209 -11.42 6.32 4.27
CA HIS A 209 -11.79 5.48 5.42
C HIS A 209 -12.53 4.20 5.00
N GLY A 210 -12.40 3.80 3.72
CA GLY A 210 -13.06 2.61 3.20
C GLY A 210 -12.69 1.36 3.99
N GLY A 211 -13.67 0.51 4.27
CA GLY A 211 -13.47 -0.74 5.01
C GLY A 211 -13.55 -0.61 6.54
N GLY A 212 -13.71 0.61 7.09
CA GLY A 212 -13.89 0.82 8.53
C GLY A 212 -15.23 0.33 9.11
N GLU A 213 -16.18 -0.03 8.24
CA GLU A 213 -17.51 -0.50 8.63
C GLU A 213 -17.71 -1.99 8.30
N GLN A 214 -18.63 -2.64 9.03
CA GLN A 214 -19.00 -4.03 8.77
C GLN A 214 -19.92 -4.15 7.53
N PRO A 215 -19.93 -5.30 6.82
CA PRO A 215 -19.14 -6.50 7.08
C PRO A 215 -17.66 -6.30 6.74
N PHE A 216 -16.78 -6.77 7.62
CA PHE A 216 -15.35 -6.62 7.40
C PHE A 216 -14.85 -7.49 6.23
N SER A 217 -13.82 -6.96 5.59
CA SER A 217 -13.01 -7.61 4.56
C SER A 217 -11.56 -7.17 4.76
N ARG A 218 -10.62 -7.61 3.90
CA ARG A 218 -9.21 -7.19 4.00
C ARG A 218 -9.01 -5.68 4.11
N VAL A 219 -9.90 -4.89 3.50
CA VAL A 219 -9.82 -3.43 3.48
C VAL A 219 -9.92 -2.82 4.90
N VAL A 220 -10.49 -3.54 5.88
CA VAL A 220 -10.51 -3.12 7.29
C VAL A 220 -9.09 -2.92 7.83
N PHE A 221 -8.13 -3.75 7.38
CA PHE A 221 -6.73 -3.67 7.79
C PHE A 221 -6.03 -2.42 7.25
N TYR A 222 -6.54 -1.86 6.17
CA TYR A 222 -5.92 -0.72 5.51
C TYR A 222 -6.26 0.54 6.34
N GLU A 223 -7.54 0.69 6.72
CA GLU A 223 -7.99 1.71 7.68
C GLU A 223 -7.32 1.51 9.04
N GLY A 224 -7.37 0.28 9.57
CA GLY A 224 -6.80 -0.05 10.87
C GLY A 224 -5.29 0.23 10.96
N GLY A 225 -4.54 -0.21 9.96
CA GLY A 225 -3.12 0.05 9.84
C GLY A 225 -2.80 1.53 9.74
N ALA A 226 -3.53 2.29 8.90
CA ALA A 226 -3.32 3.72 8.76
C ALA A 226 -3.50 4.48 10.09
N ARG A 227 -4.55 4.14 10.85
CA ARG A 227 -4.81 4.73 12.18
C ARG A 227 -3.71 4.39 13.18
N TYR A 228 -3.28 3.12 13.21
CA TYR A 228 -2.25 2.68 14.15
C TYR A 228 -0.90 3.34 13.85
N ILE A 229 -0.51 3.39 12.57
CA ILE A 229 0.70 4.08 12.11
C ILE A 229 0.64 5.56 12.44
N GLU A 230 -0.52 6.22 12.28
CA GLU A 230 -0.66 7.62 12.66
C GLU A 230 -0.40 7.84 14.16
N LYS A 231 -0.93 6.98 15.03
CA LYS A 231 -0.67 7.05 16.48
C LYS A 231 0.78 6.74 16.84
N LEU A 232 1.40 5.75 16.20
CA LEU A 232 2.82 5.46 16.37
C LEU A 232 3.68 6.66 15.94
N SER A 233 3.38 7.27 14.79
CA SER A 233 4.14 8.39 14.23
C SER A 233 4.15 9.64 15.13
N MET A 234 3.17 9.78 16.02
CA MET A 234 3.11 10.87 17.00
C MET A 234 4.11 10.68 18.16
N GLN A 235 4.53 9.44 18.46
CA GLN A 235 5.43 9.12 19.56
C GLN A 235 6.83 8.71 19.08
N GLU A 236 6.88 7.97 17.97
CA GLU A 236 8.07 7.36 17.38
C GLU A 236 8.13 7.74 15.88
N PRO A 237 8.29 9.04 15.53
CA PRO A 237 8.19 9.53 14.15
C PRO A 237 9.21 8.90 13.20
N GLU A 238 10.35 8.45 13.71
CA GLU A 238 11.39 7.78 12.93
C GLU A 238 10.95 6.44 12.33
N LEU A 239 9.87 5.82 12.86
CA LEU A 239 9.32 4.58 12.33
C LEU A 239 8.70 4.76 10.95
N THR A 240 8.15 5.94 10.61
CA THR A 240 7.54 6.13 9.30
C THR A 240 8.56 6.15 8.16
N VAL A 241 9.83 6.45 8.47
CA VAL A 241 10.94 6.37 7.51
C VAL A 241 11.63 5.01 7.56
N GLN A 242 11.71 4.40 8.74
CA GLN A 242 12.30 3.07 8.94
C GLN A 242 11.22 1.98 8.85
N ILE A 243 10.64 1.81 7.65
CA ILE A 243 9.46 0.96 7.45
C ILE A 243 9.67 -0.51 7.83
N GLU A 244 10.90 -1.03 7.78
CA GLU A 244 11.20 -2.38 8.31
C GLU A 244 11.02 -2.42 9.84
N LYS A 245 11.54 -1.42 10.56
CA LYS A 245 11.34 -1.32 12.02
C LYS A 245 9.90 -1.04 12.40
N LEU A 246 9.16 -0.30 11.55
CA LEU A 246 7.72 -0.12 11.73
C LEU A 246 7.00 -1.47 11.71
N PHE A 247 7.35 -2.36 10.76
CA PHE A 247 6.79 -3.71 10.72
C PHE A 247 7.10 -4.46 12.02
N ASP A 248 8.37 -4.48 12.45
CA ASP A 248 8.78 -5.16 13.69
C ASP A 248 8.02 -4.64 14.91
N ARG A 249 7.84 -3.30 15.01
CA ARG A 249 7.10 -2.64 16.09
C ARG A 249 5.61 -3.00 16.08
N MET A 250 4.99 -3.01 14.89
CA MET A 250 3.59 -3.39 14.73
C MET A 250 3.38 -4.88 15.04
N PHE A 251 4.35 -5.72 14.67
CA PHE A 251 4.32 -7.16 14.87
C PHE A 251 4.51 -7.54 16.33
N ALA A 252 5.55 -7.01 16.98
CA ALA A 252 5.90 -7.33 18.37
C ALA A 252 4.85 -6.82 19.37
N GLY A 253 4.23 -5.66 19.11
CA GLY A 253 3.40 -4.95 20.08
C GLY A 253 4.24 -4.00 20.94
N ARG A 254 3.75 -3.64 22.14
CA ARG A 254 4.48 -2.77 23.07
C ARG A 254 5.86 -3.39 23.35
N ALA A 255 6.94 -2.66 23.09
CA ALA A 255 8.28 -3.08 23.54
C ALA A 255 8.24 -3.17 25.07
N GLY A 256 8.66 -4.32 25.62
CA GLY A 256 8.69 -4.52 27.07
C GLY A 256 9.38 -3.35 27.76
N GLN A 257 8.70 -2.78 28.76
CA GLN A 257 9.26 -1.79 29.67
C GLN A 257 10.43 -2.39 30.46
#